data_AF-A0A172QV28-F1
#
_entry.id   AF-A0A172QV28-F1
#
_cell.length_a   1.000
_cell.length_b   1.000
_cell.length_c   1.000
_cell.angle_alpha   90.00
_cell.angle_beta   90.00
_cell.angle_gamma   90.00
#
_symmetry.space_group_name_H-M   'P 1'
#
loop_
_entity.id
_entity.type
_entity.pdbx_description
1 polymer ?
#
loop_
_entity_poly.entity_id
_entity_poly.type
_entity_poly.pdbx_seq_one_letter_code
_entity_poly.pdbx_strand_id
1 'polypeptide(L)'
;MNIVLQGAFKTRQEFFDLLGAAAWGIERPAPTNLDGMVDLIRETGLEKITVRGAWHILDEDTERIEEVCDDLGVDLRFGHPA
;
A
#
# COMPACT_ATOMS: atom_id res chain seq x y z
N MET A 1 -12.03 1.93 -5.36
CA MET A 1 -10.97 2.83 -5.90
C MET A 1 -9.73 2.01 -6.26
N ASN A 2 -8.99 2.39 -7.32
CA ASN A 2 -7.80 1.65 -7.77
C ASN A 2 -6.57 2.57 -7.78
N ILE A 3 -5.48 2.16 -7.13
CA ILE A 3 -4.23 2.92 -7.06
C ILE A 3 -3.10 2.17 -7.77
N VAL A 4 -2.26 2.92 -8.49
CA VAL A 4 -0.99 2.43 -9.04
C VAL A 4 0.15 3.16 -8.34
N LEU A 5 1.00 2.42 -7.66
CA LEU A 5 2.17 2.93 -6.95
C LEU A 5 3.41 2.65 -7.78
N GLN A 6 4.13 3.70 -8.20
CA GLN A 6 5.35 3.55 -9.00
C GLN A 6 6.57 3.96 -8.18
N GLY A 7 7.52 3.04 -7.99
CA GLY A 7 8.71 3.31 -7.18
C GLY A 7 9.52 2.07 -6.80
N ALA A 8 10.52 2.30 -5.96
CA ALA A 8 11.27 1.25 -5.28
C ALA A 8 10.97 1.35 -3.78
N PHE A 9 10.49 0.25 -3.18
CA PHE A 9 10.08 0.20 -1.78
C PHE A 9 11.04 -0.69 -1.01
N LYS A 10 11.78 -0.14 -0.05
CA LYS A 10 12.72 -0.89 0.80
C LYS A 10 12.17 -1.10 2.20
N THR A 11 11.27 -0.23 2.63
CA THR A 11 10.60 -0.30 3.92
C THR A 11 9.10 -0.17 3.73
N ARG A 12 8.32 -0.75 4.65
CA ARG A 12 6.87 -0.57 4.68
C ARG A 12 6.46 0.90 4.75
N GLN A 13 7.26 1.74 5.41
CA GLN A 13 6.95 3.15 5.57
C GLN A 13 6.97 3.87 4.22
N GLU A 14 7.96 3.60 3.36
CA GLU A 14 7.98 4.16 1.99
C GLU A 14 6.74 3.75 1.18
N PHE A 15 6.23 2.54 1.39
CA PHE A 15 4.98 2.09 0.78
C PHE A 15 3.78 2.86 1.35
N PHE A 16 3.69 3.01 2.67
CA PHE A 16 2.62 3.77 3.33
C PHE A 16 2.63 5.25 2.94
N ASP A 17 3.81 5.86 2.83
CA ASP A 17 3.96 7.26 2.41
C ASP A 17 3.35 7.49 1.03
N LEU A 18 3.68 6.63 0.07
CA LEU A 18 3.17 6.77 -1.30
C LEU A 18 1.69 6.37 -1.40
N LEU A 19 1.26 5.35 -0.64
CA LEU A 19 -0.15 4.95 -0.56
C LEU A 19 -1.02 6.08 0.03
N GLY A 20 -0.58 6.67 1.14
CA GLY A 20 -1.21 7.81 1.79
C GLY A 20 -1.35 9.00 0.85
N ALA A 21 -0.26 9.38 0.20
CA ALA A 21 -0.27 10.47 -0.79
C ALA A 21 -1.20 10.18 -1.97
N ALA A 22 -1.29 8.93 -2.44
CA ALA A 22 -2.16 8.56 -3.55
C ALA A 22 -3.65 8.48 -3.16
N ALA A 23 -3.96 8.08 -1.92
CA ALA A 23 -5.33 7.89 -1.46
C ALA A 23 -5.96 9.17 -0.89
N TRP A 24 -5.18 9.99 -0.17
CA TRP A 24 -5.65 11.19 0.52
C TRP A 24 -5.04 12.50 0.01
N GLY A 25 -4.04 12.46 -0.88
CA GLY A 25 -3.27 13.65 -1.23
C GLY A 25 -2.32 14.07 -0.10
N ILE A 26 -1.85 15.33 -0.16
CA ILE A 26 -0.90 15.89 0.81
C ILE A 26 -1.56 16.44 2.09
N GLU A 27 -2.88 16.41 2.17
CA GLU A 27 -3.65 17.04 3.25
C GLU A 27 -3.71 16.18 4.51
N ARG A 28 -3.54 14.87 4.38
CA ARG A 28 -3.50 13.93 5.51
C ARG A 28 -2.14 13.25 5.60
N PRO A 29 -1.64 13.00 6.82
CA PRO A 29 -0.40 12.25 7.00
C PRO A 29 -0.57 10.82 6.48
N ALA A 30 0.52 10.24 6.01
CA ALA A 30 0.55 8.83 5.64
C ALA A 30 0.36 7.91 6.86
N PRO A 31 -0.12 6.67 6.66
CA PRO A 31 -0.10 5.66 7.69
C PRO A 31 1.32 5.43 8.24
N THR A 32 1.43 5.17 9.54
CA THR A 32 2.70 4.86 10.22
C THR A 32 2.80 3.41 10.68
N ASN A 33 1.68 2.68 10.60
CA ASN A 33 1.53 1.29 11.00
C ASN A 33 0.39 0.62 10.20
N LEU A 34 0.16 -0.67 10.46
CA LEU A 34 -0.88 -1.47 9.78
C LEU A 34 -2.29 -0.99 10.13
N ASP A 35 -2.56 -0.61 11.37
CA ASP A 35 -3.87 -0.04 11.76
C ASP A 35 -4.19 1.21 10.94
N GLY A 36 -3.23 2.10 10.75
CA GLY A 36 -3.41 3.28 9.89
C GLY A 36 -3.64 2.92 8.42
N MET A 37 -3.07 1.81 7.93
CA MET A 37 -3.35 1.29 6.59
C MET A 37 -4.78 0.74 6.50
N VAL A 38 -5.27 0.04 7.54
CA VAL A 38 -6.66 -0.44 7.63
C VAL A 38 -7.63 0.73 7.59
N ASP A 39 -7.39 1.77 8.39
CA ASP A 39 -8.22 2.97 8.41
C ASP A 39 -8.26 3.64 7.03
N LEU A 40 -7.10 3.79 6.39
CA LEU A 40 -7.00 4.35 5.04
C LEU A 40 -7.83 3.57 4.02
N ILE A 41 -7.70 2.24 3.99
CA ILE A 41 -8.43 1.38 3.06
C ILE A 41 -9.95 1.54 3.26
N ARG A 42 -10.41 1.50 4.51
CA ARG A 42 -11.83 1.60 4.88
C ARG A 42 -12.40 2.97 4.55
N GLU A 43 -11.68 4.05 4.85
CA GLU A 43 -12.13 5.42 4.60
C GLU A 43 -12.20 5.74 3.10
N THR A 44 -11.28 5.20 2.31
CA THR A 44 -11.17 5.53 0.87
C THR A 44 -11.92 4.58 -0.06
N GLY A 45 -12.37 3.43 0.44
CA GLY A 45 -12.96 2.39 -0.40
C GLY A 45 -11.96 1.88 -1.44
N LEU A 46 -10.69 1.73 -1.03
CA LEU A 46 -9.66 1.16 -1.88
C LEU A 46 -9.97 -0.32 -2.14
N GLU A 47 -9.92 -0.73 -3.41
CA GLU A 47 -10.26 -2.10 -3.84
C GLU A 47 -9.06 -2.79 -4.48
N LYS A 48 -8.09 -2.01 -4.99
CA LYS A 48 -6.92 -2.55 -5.69
C LYS A 48 -5.71 -1.65 -5.56
N ILE A 49 -4.56 -2.28 -5.32
CA ILE A 49 -3.24 -1.64 -5.31
C ILE A 49 -2.34 -2.37 -6.31
N THR A 50 -1.83 -1.65 -7.29
CA THR A 50 -0.82 -2.19 -8.22
C THR A 50 0.51 -1.51 -7.99
N VAL A 51 1.50 -2.25 -7.51
CA VAL A 51 2.87 -1.78 -7.34
C VAL A 51 3.64 -2.00 -8.64
N ARG A 52 4.23 -0.95 -9.21
CA ARG A 52 5.09 -1.00 -10.39
C ARG A 52 6.50 -0.55 -10.03
N GLY A 53 7.45 -1.46 -10.12
CA GLY A 53 8.86 -1.20 -9.82
C GLY A 53 9.44 -2.26 -8.90
N ALA A 54 10.30 -1.83 -7.99
CA ALA A 54 11.05 -2.77 -7.15
C ALA A 54 10.40 -2.91 -5.77
N TRP A 55 10.10 -4.15 -5.39
CA TRP A 55 9.67 -4.49 -4.04
C TRP A 55 10.82 -5.16 -3.31
N HIS A 56 11.37 -4.47 -2.31
CA HIS A 56 12.48 -4.91 -1.46
C HIS A 56 12.10 -4.85 0.02
N ILE A 57 10.81 -4.69 0.34
CA ILE A 57 10.31 -4.82 1.69
C ILE A 57 10.55 -6.27 2.13
N LEU A 58 10.98 -6.45 3.38
CA LEU A 58 11.25 -7.77 3.95
C LEU A 58 9.99 -8.64 3.89
N ASP A 59 10.18 -9.95 3.76
CA ASP A 59 9.07 -10.91 3.66
C ASP A 59 8.08 -10.77 4.84
N GLU A 60 8.58 -10.64 6.08
CA GLU A 60 7.71 -10.49 7.26
C GLU A 60 6.78 -9.26 7.18
N ASP A 61 7.28 -8.13 6.69
CA ASP A 61 6.44 -6.93 6.52
C ASP A 61 5.54 -7.04 5.28
N THR A 62 6.00 -7.76 4.24
CA THR A 62 5.21 -8.03 3.04
C THR A 62 4.01 -8.89 3.38
N GLU A 63 4.21 -10.00 4.10
CA GLU A 63 3.16 -10.91 4.56
C GLU A 63 2.10 -10.14 5.36
N ARG A 64 2.50 -9.28 6.29
CA ARG A 64 1.56 -8.47 7.07
C ARG A 64 0.76 -7.47 6.23
N ILE A 65 1.37 -6.87 5.21
CA ILE A 65 0.68 -5.96 4.28
C ILE A 65 -0.32 -6.75 3.43
N GLU A 66 0.06 -7.95 2.98
CA GLU A 66 -0.80 -8.85 2.23
C GLU A 66 -1.99 -9.33 3.08
N GLU A 67 -1.76 -9.71 4.34
CA GLU A 67 -2.82 -10.10 5.28
C GLU A 67 -3.85 -8.97 5.48
N VAL A 68 -3.41 -7.72 5.65
CA VAL A 68 -4.31 -6.56 5.75
C VAL A 68 -5.11 -6.36 4.46
N CYS A 69 -4.46 -6.53 3.30
CA CYS A 69 -5.16 -6.42 2.02
C CYS A 69 -6.21 -7.53 1.86
N ASP A 70 -5.87 -8.78 2.19
CA ASP A 70 -6.76 -9.93 2.08
C ASP A 70 -7.98 -9.81 3.01
N ASP A 71 -7.77 -9.45 4.29
CA ASP A 71 -8.85 -9.27 5.27
C ASP A 71 -9.88 -8.21 4.83
N LEU A 72 -9.41 -7.17 4.12
CA LEU A 72 -10.23 -6.08 3.62
C LEU A 72 -10.70 -6.27 2.17
N GLY A 73 -10.35 -7.38 1.51
CA GLY A 73 -10.74 -7.68 0.14
C GLY A 73 -10.07 -6.79 -0.92
N VAL A 74 -8.88 -6.26 -0.63
CA VAL A 74 -8.07 -5.43 -1.54
C VAL A 74 -7.15 -6.30 -2.39
N ASP A 75 -7.24 -6.20 -3.71
CA ASP A 75 -6.35 -6.89 -4.64
C ASP A 75 -4.99 -6.18 -4.69
N LEU A 76 -3.99 -6.69 -3.97
CA LEU A 76 -2.60 -6.25 -4.05
C LEU A 76 -1.85 -7.01 -5.14
N ARG A 77 -1.21 -6.29 -6.07
CA ARG A 77 -0.41 -6.90 -7.15
C ARG A 77 0.94 -6.23 -7.30
N PHE A 78 1.98 -7.06 -7.42
CA PHE A 78 3.32 -6.63 -7.78
C PHE A 78 3.52 -6.81 -9.29
N GLY A 79 3.53 -5.70 -10.02
CA GLY A 79 3.84 -5.67 -11.43
C GLY A 79 5.34 -5.71 -11.65
N HIS A 80 5.83 -6.78 -12.27
CA HIS A 80 7.18 -6.80 -12.83
C HIS A 80 7.24 -5.75 -13.96
N PRO A 81 8.29 -4.91 -14.06
CA PRO A 81 8.52 -4.17 -15.29
C PRO A 81 8.68 -5.17 -16.44
N ALA A 82 7.88 -4.97 -17.50
CA ALA A 82 8.02 -5.70 -18.76
C ALA A 82 9.36 -5.36 -19.44
#